data_AF-A0A1S7S6R8-F1
#
_entry.id   AF-A0A1S7S6R8-F1
#
_cell.length_a   1.000
_cell.length_b   1.000
_cell.length_c   1.000
_cell.angle_alpha   90.00
_cell.angle_beta   90.00
_cell.angle_gamma   90.00
#
_symmetry.space_group_name_H-M   'P 1'
#
loop_
_entity.id
_entity.type
_entity.pdbx_description
1 polymer ?
#
loop_
_entity_poly.entity_id
_entity_poly.type
_entity_poly.pdbx_seq_one_letter_code
_entity_poly.pdbx_strand_id
1 'polypeptide(L)'
;METKPIAAFAGSPAPTTFVVNVIHAHPGKQDEAFAIIQDVVHYVAERKEGFLWSSLAKSTDGETVVNVEAIQGTGNVDEFFSDPQFVEKFRKLDTVSRSEFHTYTVGDLVLPKPVAV
;
A
#
# COMPACT_ATOMS: atom_id res chain seq x y z
N MET A 1 -30.83 -20.68 -5.46
CA MET A 1 -30.36 -21.38 -4.26
C MET A 1 -29.60 -20.36 -3.44
N GLU A 2 -30.14 -19.94 -2.30
CA GLU A 2 -29.43 -19.04 -1.39
C GLU A 2 -28.42 -19.86 -0.58
N THR A 3 -27.13 -19.64 -0.81
CA THR A 3 -26.07 -20.20 0.03
C THR A 3 -26.02 -19.42 1.33
N LYS A 4 -26.54 -20.03 2.40
CA LYS A 4 -26.44 -19.49 3.76
C LYS A 4 -24.97 -19.49 4.19
N PRO A 5 -24.36 -18.34 4.55
CA PRO A 5 -22.95 -18.31 4.93
C PRO A 5 -22.75 -19.13 6.21
N ILE A 6 -21.82 -20.09 6.16
CA ILE A 6 -21.38 -20.85 7.33
C ILE A 6 -20.19 -20.08 7.91
N ALA A 7 -20.31 -19.63 9.16
CA ALA A 7 -19.18 -19.07 9.88
C ALA A 7 -18.15 -20.19 10.12
N ALA A 8 -16.92 -19.98 9.64
CA ALA A 8 -15.80 -20.90 9.83
C ALA A 8 -14.59 -20.12 10.34
N PHE A 9 -13.76 -20.78 11.17
CA PHE A 9 -12.49 -20.24 11.62
C PHE A 9 -11.37 -20.71 10.69
N ALA A 10 -10.45 -19.82 10.31
CA ALA A 10 -9.23 -20.19 9.60
C ALA A 10 -8.16 -20.63 10.60
N GLY A 11 -7.52 -21.79 10.36
CA GLY A 11 -6.44 -22.31 11.20
C GLY A 11 -5.11 -21.58 11.06
N SER A 12 -5.00 -20.69 10.08
CA SER A 12 -3.84 -19.84 9.81
C SER A 12 -4.30 -18.56 9.09
N PRO A 13 -3.59 -17.43 9.23
CA PRO A 13 -3.87 -16.23 8.45
C PRO A 13 -3.79 -16.54 6.95
N ALA A 14 -4.68 -15.94 6.16
CA ALA A 14 -4.50 -15.92 4.71
C ALA A 14 -3.27 -15.05 4.38
N PRO A 15 -2.37 -15.47 3.47
CA PRO A 15 -1.25 -14.63 3.03
C PRO A 15 -1.77 -13.30 2.53
N THR A 16 -1.29 -12.21 3.12
CA THR A 16 -1.66 -10.86 2.69
C THR A 16 -0.92 -10.55 1.38
N THR A 17 -1.67 -10.08 0.39
CA THR A 17 -1.08 -9.44 -0.79
C THR A 17 -0.98 -7.96 -0.52
N PHE A 18 0.17 -7.36 -0.78
CA PHE A 18 0.37 -5.94 -0.56
C PHE A 18 1.27 -5.34 -1.64
N VAL A 19 1.05 -4.06 -1.93
CA VAL A 19 1.89 -3.24 -2.78
C VAL A 19 2.84 -2.45 -1.88
N VAL A 20 4.12 -2.43 -2.20
CA VAL A 20 5.08 -1.49 -1.62
C VAL A 20 5.45 -0.49 -2.69
N ASN A 21 5.27 0.78 -2.41
CA ASN A 21 5.81 1.88 -3.21
C ASN A 21 6.88 2.61 -2.38
N VAL A 22 8.12 2.59 -2.87
CA VAL A 22 9.24 3.33 -2.32
C VAL A 22 9.45 4.58 -3.17
N ILE A 23 9.29 5.72 -2.53
CA ILE A 23 9.34 7.04 -3.14
C ILE A 23 10.65 7.68 -2.71
N HIS A 24 11.61 7.74 -3.61
CA HIS A 24 12.90 8.41 -3.42
C HIS A 24 12.72 9.91 -3.64
N ALA A 25 12.60 10.66 -2.56
CA ALA A 25 12.42 12.10 -2.62
C ALA A 25 13.67 12.79 -3.17
N HIS A 26 13.47 13.86 -3.95
CA HIS A 26 14.56 14.78 -4.26
C HIS A 26 15.07 15.45 -2.96
N PRO A 27 16.32 15.94 -2.92
CA PRO A 27 16.88 16.55 -1.71
C PRO A 27 15.99 17.65 -1.14
N GLY A 28 15.63 17.51 0.14
CA GLY A 28 14.76 18.47 0.86
C GLY A 28 13.27 18.41 0.50
N LYS A 29 12.83 17.39 -0.24
CA LYS A 29 11.43 17.27 -0.73
C LYS A 29 10.62 16.17 -0.07
N GLN A 30 11.13 15.52 0.96
CA GLN A 30 10.44 14.40 1.62
C GLN A 30 9.05 14.75 2.14
N ASP A 31 8.89 15.90 2.80
CA ASP A 31 7.59 16.34 3.33
C ASP A 31 6.58 16.64 2.22
N GLU A 32 7.05 17.21 1.11
CA GLU A 32 6.22 17.50 -0.06
C GLU A 32 5.78 16.20 -0.76
N ALA A 33 6.71 15.26 -0.95
CA ALA A 33 6.41 13.94 -1.47
C ALA A 33 5.41 13.19 -0.56
N PHE A 34 5.59 13.29 0.76
CA PHE A 34 4.70 12.68 1.75
C PHE A 34 3.27 13.25 1.67
N ALA A 35 3.12 14.57 1.56
CA ALA A 35 1.82 15.20 1.42
C ALA A 35 1.10 14.79 0.12
N ILE A 36 1.84 14.70 -0.99
CA ILE A 36 1.29 14.25 -2.28
C ILE A 36 0.80 12.81 -2.20
N ILE A 37 1.62 11.88 -1.67
CA ILE A 37 1.20 10.48 -1.59
C ILE A 37 0.05 10.28 -0.58
N GLN A 38 -0.03 11.09 0.49
CA GLN A 38 -1.19 11.09 1.39
C GLN A 38 -2.49 11.38 0.64
N ASP A 39 -2.52 12.43 -0.18
CA ASP A 39 -3.68 12.78 -1.00
C ASP A 39 -4.05 11.66 -1.99
N VAL A 40 -3.04 11.01 -2.61
CA VAL A 40 -3.27 9.85 -3.48
C VAL A 40 -3.89 8.67 -2.73
N VAL A 41 -3.34 8.29 -1.59
CA VAL A 41 -3.83 7.13 -0.82
C VAL A 41 -5.24 7.37 -0.28
N HIS A 42 -5.53 8.57 0.23
CA HIS A 42 -6.88 8.92 0.66
C HIS A 42 -7.88 8.86 -0.48
N TYR A 43 -7.49 9.33 -1.67
CA TYR A 43 -8.32 9.21 -2.87
C TYR A 43 -8.63 7.75 -3.23
N VAL A 44 -7.61 6.87 -3.17
CA VAL A 44 -7.74 5.43 -3.44
C VAL A 44 -8.64 4.76 -2.40
N ALA A 45 -8.46 5.06 -1.12
CA ALA A 45 -9.22 4.45 -0.03
C ALA A 45 -10.73 4.65 -0.14
N GLU A 46 -11.19 5.75 -0.76
CA GLU A 46 -12.61 6.04 -0.96
C GLU A 46 -13.25 5.31 -2.14
N ARG A 47 -12.45 4.81 -3.10
CA ARG A 47 -12.94 4.39 -4.42
C ARG A 47 -12.57 2.96 -4.80
N LYS A 48 -11.45 2.48 -4.27
CA LYS A 48 -10.89 1.18 -4.63
C LYS A 48 -11.66 0.05 -3.96
N GLU A 49 -12.38 -0.71 -4.77
CA GLU A 49 -12.86 -2.02 -4.33
C GLU A 49 -11.66 -2.91 -3.99
N GLY A 50 -11.72 -3.64 -2.88
CA GLY A 50 -10.64 -4.50 -2.41
C GLY A 50 -9.43 -3.79 -1.79
N PHE A 51 -9.47 -2.47 -1.55
CA PHE A 51 -8.54 -1.80 -0.64
C PHE A 51 -8.78 -2.29 0.79
N LEU A 52 -7.72 -2.67 1.50
CA LEU A 52 -7.83 -3.10 2.89
C LEU A 52 -7.28 -2.04 3.83
N TRP A 53 -6.05 -1.60 3.60
CA TRP A 53 -5.37 -0.57 4.38
C TRP A 53 -4.13 -0.07 3.65
N SER A 54 -3.64 1.10 4.04
CA SER A 54 -2.34 1.62 3.64
C SER A 54 -1.61 2.20 4.85
N SER A 55 -0.30 2.00 4.90
CA SER A 55 0.60 2.62 5.86
C SER A 55 1.60 3.51 5.11
N LEU A 56 1.63 4.78 5.49
CA LEU A 56 2.54 5.79 4.96
C LEU A 56 3.59 6.14 6.01
N ALA A 57 4.87 6.09 5.62
CA ALA A 57 5.98 6.40 6.50
C ALA A 57 7.02 7.29 5.81
N LYS A 58 7.63 8.20 6.58
CA LYS A 58 8.83 8.93 6.18
C LYS A 58 10.06 8.23 6.75
N SER A 59 11.11 8.10 5.95
CA SER A 59 12.41 7.67 6.47
C SER A 59 13.01 8.72 7.40
N THR A 60 13.78 8.27 8.40
CA THR A 60 14.39 9.16 9.39
C THR A 60 15.60 9.91 8.87
N ASP A 61 16.18 9.46 7.76
CA ASP A 61 17.29 10.12 7.05
C ASP A 61 16.84 11.19 6.05
N GLY A 62 15.52 11.34 5.84
CA GLY A 62 14.98 12.37 4.95
C GLY A 62 14.97 12.00 3.45
N GLU A 63 15.35 10.77 3.08
CA GLU A 63 15.56 10.39 1.67
C GLU A 63 14.34 9.74 1.00
N THR A 64 13.54 9.01 1.76
CA THR A 64 12.45 8.20 1.20
C THR A 64 11.13 8.37 1.93
N VAL A 65 10.07 8.09 1.19
CA VAL A 65 8.72 7.83 1.72
C VAL A 65 8.32 6.43 1.29
N VAL A 66 7.69 5.68 2.18
CA VAL A 66 7.20 4.32 1.88
C VAL A 66 5.68 4.29 2.04
N ASN A 67 4.99 3.75 1.04
CA ASN A 67 3.60 3.33 1.12
C ASN A 67 3.53 1.80 1.08
N VAL A 68 2.95 1.18 2.10
CA VAL A 68 2.60 -0.25 2.10
C VAL A 68 1.09 -0.35 2.08
N GLU A 69 0.52 -0.90 1.00
CA GLU A 69 -0.92 -1.02 0.80
C GLU A 69 -1.35 -2.47 0.70
N ALA A 70 -2.21 -2.95 1.59
CA ALA A 70 -2.80 -4.27 1.47
C ALA A 70 -4.06 -4.26 0.61
N ILE A 71 -4.18 -5.30 -0.21
CA ILE A 71 -5.27 -5.48 -1.17
C ILE A 71 -5.82 -6.91 -1.10
N GLN A 72 -7.09 -7.09 -1.44
CA GLN A 72 -7.74 -8.40 -1.43
C GLN A 72 -7.20 -9.38 -2.50
N GLY A 73 -6.52 -8.88 -3.55
CA GLY A 73 -5.90 -9.70 -4.59
C GLY A 73 -5.18 -8.86 -5.66
N THR A 74 -4.31 -9.49 -6.44
CA THR A 74 -3.42 -8.82 -7.42
C THR A 74 -4.14 -8.21 -8.62
N GLY A 75 -5.40 -8.60 -8.89
CA GLY A 75 -6.16 -8.21 -10.07
C GLY A 75 -6.51 -6.71 -10.20
N ASN A 76 -6.31 -5.91 -9.14
CA ASN A 76 -6.73 -4.50 -9.15
C ASN A 76 -5.61 -3.51 -9.45
N VAL A 77 -4.32 -3.88 -9.41
CA VAL A 77 -3.23 -2.88 -9.47
C VAL A 77 -3.19 -2.10 -10.79
N ASP A 78 -3.45 -2.77 -11.91
CA ASP A 78 -3.44 -2.14 -13.25
C ASP A 78 -4.65 -1.23 -13.49
N GLU A 79 -5.75 -1.44 -12.77
CA GLU A 79 -6.95 -0.61 -12.85
C GLU A 79 -6.70 0.81 -12.30
N PHE A 80 -5.78 0.98 -11.33
CA PHE A 80 -5.41 2.31 -10.80
C PHE A 80 -4.71 3.18 -11.83
N PHE A 81 -3.84 2.59 -12.63
CA PHE A 81 -3.13 3.34 -13.67
C PHE A 81 -4.05 3.71 -14.85
N SER A 82 -5.27 3.17 -14.88
CA SER A 82 -6.31 3.55 -15.83
C SER A 82 -7.14 4.76 -15.36
N ASP A 83 -7.07 5.13 -14.07
CA ASP A 83 -7.76 6.30 -13.52
C ASP A 83 -6.98 7.60 -13.83
N PRO A 84 -7.54 8.53 -14.63
CA PRO A 84 -6.86 9.77 -15.00
C PRO A 84 -6.52 10.68 -13.81
N GLN A 85 -7.34 10.67 -12.75
CA GLN A 85 -7.11 11.49 -11.55
C GLN A 85 -5.96 10.92 -10.74
N PHE A 86 -5.87 9.59 -10.63
CA PHE A 86 -4.73 8.91 -10.02
C PHE A 86 -3.44 9.23 -10.77
N VAL A 87 -3.45 9.10 -12.10
CA VAL A 87 -2.30 9.40 -12.95
C VAL A 87 -1.85 10.85 -12.82
N GLU A 88 -2.78 11.81 -12.77
CA GLU A 88 -2.42 13.22 -12.58
C GLU A 88 -1.76 13.48 -11.22
N LYS A 89 -2.30 12.91 -10.13
CA LYS A 89 -1.69 13.03 -8.80
C LYS A 89 -0.31 12.37 -8.74
N PHE A 90 -0.14 11.22 -9.38
CA PHE A 90 1.17 10.56 -9.50
C PHE A 90 2.18 11.38 -10.30
N ARG A 91 1.75 12.05 -11.38
CA ARG A 91 2.64 12.98 -12.12
C ARG A 91 3.15 14.14 -11.28
N LYS A 92 2.38 14.62 -10.30
CA LYS A 92 2.85 15.64 -9.34
C LYS A 92 3.98 15.07 -8.47
N LEU A 93 3.86 13.80 -8.07
CA LEU A 93 4.88 13.11 -7.29
C LEU A 93 6.21 13.00 -8.05
N ASP A 94 6.19 12.78 -9.36
CA ASP A 94 7.40 12.72 -10.21
C ASP A 94 8.21 14.03 -10.23
N THR A 95 7.58 15.17 -9.90
CA THR A 95 8.29 16.46 -9.85
C THR A 95 9.20 16.59 -8.62
N VAL A 96 8.93 15.80 -7.58
CA VAL A 96 9.60 15.87 -6.28
C VAL A 96 10.27 14.56 -5.87
N SER A 97 10.17 13.52 -6.70
CA SER A 97 10.67 12.19 -6.36
C SER A 97 10.81 11.27 -7.57
N ARG A 98 11.38 10.08 -7.34
CA ARG A 98 11.27 8.92 -8.22
C ARG A 98 10.62 7.79 -7.43
N SER A 99 9.73 7.02 -8.05
CA SER A 99 9.00 5.95 -7.37
C SER A 99 9.33 4.58 -7.98
N GLU A 100 9.47 3.58 -7.12
CA GLU A 100 9.45 2.16 -7.49
C GLU A 100 8.29 1.47 -6.76
N PHE A 101 7.53 0.63 -7.44
CA PHE A 101 6.47 -0.13 -6.80
C PHE A 101 6.42 -1.57 -7.26
N HIS A 102 6.11 -2.46 -6.32
CA HIS A 102 6.01 -3.90 -6.55
C HIS A 102 4.88 -4.49 -5.73
N THR A 103 4.29 -5.57 -6.26
CA THR A 103 3.30 -6.38 -5.55
C THR A 103 4.00 -7.57 -4.89
N TYR A 104 3.69 -7.78 -3.62
CA TYR A 104 4.26 -8.84 -2.78
C TYR A 104 3.15 -9.75 -2.28
N THR A 105 3.50 -11.01 -2.10
CA THR A 105 2.70 -11.98 -1.34
C THR A 105 3.57 -12.46 -0.19
N VAL A 106 3.03 -12.47 1.03
CA VAL A 106 3.77 -12.95 2.21
C VAL A 106 4.16 -14.42 2.02
N GLY A 107 5.46 -14.70 1.96
CA GLY A 107 6.01 -16.06 1.89
C GLY A 107 6.44 -16.64 3.25
N ASP A 108 6.80 -15.78 4.20
CA ASP A 108 7.18 -16.16 5.57
C ASP A 108 6.71 -15.08 6.56
N LEU A 109 6.14 -15.52 7.69
CA LEU A 109 5.65 -14.65 8.76
C LEU A 109 6.27 -15.09 10.09
N VAL A 110 7.17 -14.26 10.60
CA VAL A 110 7.80 -14.48 11.91
C VAL A 110 7.06 -13.68 12.97
N LEU A 111 6.42 -14.37 13.90
CA LEU A 111 5.78 -13.76 15.07
C LEU A 111 6.73 -13.79 16.28
N PRO A 112 6.56 -12.86 17.25
CA PRO A 112 7.29 -12.94 18.51
C PRO A 112 7.13 -14.32 19.15
N LYS A 113 8.24 -14.87 19.68
CA LYS A 113 8.21 -16.07 20.50
C LYS A 113 8.21 -15.61 21.96
N PRO A 114 7.05 -15.40 22.59
CA PRO A 114 7.02 -15.05 24.00
C PRO A 114 7.78 -16.13 24.78
N VAL A 115 8.83 -15.74 25.48
CA VAL A 115 9.42 -16.59 26.50
C VAL A 115 8.38 -16.64 27.62
N ALA A 116 7.90 -17.84 27.95
CA ALA A 116 7.04 -18.00 29.11
C ALA A 116 7.81 -17.47 30.34
N VAL A 117 7.28 -16.43 30.97
CA VAL A 117 7.77 -15.92 32.26
C VAL A 117 7.28 -16.85 33.36
#